data_AF-A0A954X4U8-F1
#
_entry.id   AF-A0A954X4U8-F1
#
_cell.length_a   1.000
_cell.length_b   1.000
_cell.length_c   1.000
_cell.angle_alpha   90.00
_cell.angle_beta   90.00
_cell.angle_gamma   90.00
#
_symmetry.space_group_name_H-M   'P 1'
#
loop_
_entity.id
_entity.type
_entity.pdbx_description
1 polymer ?
#
loop_
_entity_poly.entity_id
_entity_poly.type
_entity_poly.pdbx_seq_one_letter_code
_entity_poly.pdbx_strand_id
1 'polypeptide(L)'
;FVSATPSQGTYDATTGLWTVGSLAPGATVTLQVTATVVTGGPKTNTAQVSAVDQFDVDSTPNNNVPAEDDQDAALVQPPRTLSKRAFLAR
;
A
#
# COMPACT_ATOMS: atom_id res chain seq x y z
N PHE A 1 -1.42 7.76 10.09
CA PHE A 1 -2.62 6.94 9.78
C PHE A 1 -3.85 7.79 10.07
N VAL A 2 -4.89 7.70 9.23
CA VAL A 2 -6.19 8.37 9.45
C VAL A 2 -7.29 7.31 9.51
N SER A 3 -7.38 6.47 8.48
CA SER A 3 -8.36 5.39 8.41
C SER A 3 -7.91 4.28 7.47
N ALA A 4 -8.54 3.11 7.61
CA ALA A 4 -8.45 2.00 6.68
C ALA A 4 -9.84 1.41 6.51
N THR A 5 -10.27 1.20 5.26
CA THR A 5 -11.56 0.62 4.91
C THR A 5 -11.33 -0.58 3.99
N PRO A 6 -11.29 -1.80 4.53
CA PRO A 6 -11.27 -3.01 3.71
C PRO A 6 -12.65 -3.27 3.11
N SER A 7 -12.72 -3.70 1.84
CA SER A 7 -13.95 -4.22 1.23
C SER A 7 -14.32 -5.60 1.76
N GLN A 8 -13.35 -6.33 2.30
CA GLN A 8 -13.48 -7.65 2.91
C GLN A 8 -12.39 -7.84 3.98
N GLY A 9 -12.73 -8.57 5.04
CA GLY A 9 -11.77 -8.93 6.08
C GLY A 9 -11.44 -7.75 7.01
N THR A 10 -10.28 -7.83 7.66
CA THR A 10 -9.90 -6.89 8.73
C THR A 10 -8.49 -6.37 8.54
N TYR A 11 -8.31 -5.06 8.67
CA TYR A 11 -7.00 -4.42 8.67
C TYR A 11 -6.61 -4.01 10.09
N ASP A 12 -5.44 -4.43 10.56
CA ASP A 12 -4.85 -3.96 11.81
C ASP A 12 -3.85 -2.84 11.53
N ALA A 13 -4.23 -1.61 11.88
CA ALA A 13 -3.39 -0.44 11.67
C ALA A 13 -2.13 -0.38 12.57
N THR A 14 -2.06 -1.21 13.61
CA THR A 14 -0.89 -1.31 14.48
C THR A 14 0.22 -2.11 13.82
N THR A 15 -0.15 -3.24 13.21
CA THR A 15 0.79 -4.17 12.56
C THR A 15 0.95 -3.90 11.07
N GLY A 16 -0.05 -3.24 10.45
CA GLY A 16 -0.13 -3.06 9.00
C GLY A 16 -0.67 -4.29 8.26
N LEU A 17 -1.11 -5.33 8.97
CA LEU A 17 -1.59 -6.57 8.36
C LEU A 17 -3.05 -6.46 7.92
N TRP A 18 -3.34 -6.89 6.69
CA TRP A 18 -4.70 -7.07 6.20
C TRP A 18 -5.03 -8.55 6.08
N THR A 19 -5.93 -9.05 6.93
CA THR A 19 -6.46 -10.40 6.82
C THR A 19 -7.67 -10.40 5.91
N VAL A 20 -7.48 -10.78 4.64
CA VAL A 20 -8.52 -10.80 3.61
C VAL A 20 -9.53 -11.95 3.81
N GLY A 21 -9.05 -13.11 4.23
CA GLY A 21 -9.81 -14.36 4.23
C GLY A 21 -9.80 -15.04 2.86
N SER A 22 -10.75 -15.95 2.62
CA SER A 22 -10.82 -16.68 1.35
C SER A 22 -11.26 -15.77 0.19
N LEU A 23 -10.61 -15.95 -0.96
CA LEU A 23 -10.97 -15.33 -2.23
C LEU A 23 -11.27 -16.41 -3.27
N ALA A 24 -12.38 -16.25 -3.99
CA ALA A 24 -12.66 -17.10 -5.14
C ALA A 24 -11.69 -16.80 -6.30
N PRO A 25 -11.42 -17.77 -7.20
CA PRO A 25 -10.58 -17.53 -8.38
C PRO A 25 -11.07 -16.32 -9.19
N GLY A 26 -10.16 -15.39 -9.47
CA GLY A 26 -10.45 -14.15 -10.22
C GLY A 26 -11.21 -13.07 -9.43
N ALA A 27 -11.50 -13.28 -8.14
CA ALA A 27 -12.08 -12.25 -7.29
C ALA A 27 -11.06 -11.14 -7.00
N THR A 28 -11.57 -9.93 -6.74
CA THR A 28 -10.76 -8.79 -6.32
C THR A 28 -11.39 -8.16 -5.09
N VAL A 29 -10.53 -7.80 -4.14
CA VAL A 29 -10.89 -7.03 -2.94
C VAL A 29 -9.98 -5.82 -2.85
N THR A 30 -10.42 -4.80 -2.13
CA THR A 30 -9.67 -3.56 -1.99
C THR A 30 -9.53 -3.16 -0.53
N LEU A 31 -8.38 -2.57 -0.20
CA LEU A 31 -8.14 -1.90 1.07
C LEU A 31 -7.84 -0.44 0.77
N GLN A 32 -8.72 0.47 1.20
CA GLN A 32 -8.48 1.90 1.08
C GLN A 32 -7.85 2.42 2.36
N VAL A 33 -6.59 2.87 2.29
CA VAL A 33 -5.88 3.50 3.41
C VAL A 33 -5.80 5.01 3.20
N THR A 34 -6.22 5.77 4.22
CA THR A 34 -6.04 7.22 4.28
C THR A 34 -4.95 7.54 5.30
N ALA A 35 -3.95 8.33 4.88
CA ALA A 35 -2.86 8.76 5.74
C ALA A 35 -2.50 10.23 5.49
N THR A 36 -1.99 10.90 6.53
CA THR A 36 -1.42 12.25 6.42
C THR A 36 0.08 12.15 6.13
N VAL A 37 0.51 12.80 5.05
CA VAL A 37 1.93 12.95 4.74
C VAL A 37 2.52 14.07 5.61
N VAL A 38 3.41 13.70 6.54
CA VAL A 38 4.01 14.66 7.50
C VAL A 38 5.33 15.27 7.03
N THR A 39 5.96 14.68 6.02
CA THR A 39 7.20 15.19 5.42
C THR A 39 7.05 15.27 3.91
N GLY A 40 7.60 16.32 3.31
CA GLY A 40 7.60 16.48 1.86
C GLY A 40 8.35 15.35 1.13
N GLY A 41 8.26 15.39 -0.20
CA GLY A 41 8.92 14.43 -1.09
C GLY A 41 8.11 13.15 -1.33
N PRO A 42 8.48 12.37 -2.36
CA PRO A 42 7.76 11.15 -2.74
C PRO A 42 7.71 10.14 -1.58
N LYS A 43 6.61 9.39 -1.50
CA LYS A 43 6.42 8.27 -0.58
C LYS A 43 6.14 7.03 -1.40
N THR A 44 6.80 5.93 -1.09
CA THR A 44 6.51 4.64 -1.71
C THR A 44 5.63 3.84 -0.75
N ASN A 45 4.48 3.39 -1.24
CA ASN A 45 3.63 2.44 -0.54
C ASN A 45 3.87 1.07 -1.17
N THR A 46 4.45 0.14 -0.40
CA THR A 46 4.69 -1.25 -0.83
C THR A 46 3.71 -2.16 -0.12
N ALA A 47 3.09 -3.07 -0.86
CA ALA A 47 2.25 -4.13 -0.33
C ALA A 47 2.78 -5.47 -0.85
N GLN A 48 2.70 -6.51 -0.04
CA GLN A 48 3.05 -7.87 -0.43
C GLN A 48 2.10 -8.88 0.23
N VAL A 49 1.99 -10.07 -0.33
CA VAL A 49 1.33 -11.20 0.32
C VAL A 49 2.21 -11.68 1.47
N SER A 50 1.72 -11.55 2.70
CA SER A 50 2.48 -11.95 3.89
C SER A 50 2.38 -13.44 4.21
N ALA A 51 1.29 -14.08 3.80
CA ALA A 51 1.03 -15.50 3.99
C ALA A 51 -0.13 -15.94 3.08
N VAL A 52 -0.03 -17.16 2.55
CA VAL A 52 -1.06 -17.82 1.76
C VAL A 52 -0.92 -19.34 1.96
N ASP A 53 -2.01 -20.08 1.79
CA ASP A 53 -2.05 -21.55 1.91
C ASP A 53 -2.12 -22.25 0.54
N GLN A 54 -2.20 -21.49 -0.55
CA GLN A 54 -2.05 -21.98 -1.91
C GLN A 54 -0.56 -22.07 -2.28
N PHE A 55 -0.17 -23.14 -2.98
CA PHE A 55 1.17 -23.25 -3.53
C PHE A 55 1.34 -22.28 -4.69
N ASP A 56 2.47 -21.58 -4.67
CA ASP A 56 2.97 -20.73 -5.73
C ASP A 56 4.36 -21.23 -6.12
N VAL A 57 4.64 -21.31 -7.43
CA VAL A 57 5.86 -21.95 -7.95
C VAL A 57 7.04 -20.98 -8.00
N ASP A 58 6.77 -19.69 -8.12
CA ASP A 58 7.77 -18.65 -8.34
C ASP A 58 7.70 -17.47 -7.37
N SER A 59 6.75 -17.47 -6.43
CA SER A 59 6.68 -16.46 -5.35
C SER A 59 6.82 -17.10 -3.96
N THR A 60 7.52 -16.42 -3.05
CA THR A 60 7.62 -16.82 -1.64
C THR A 60 7.07 -15.71 -0.74
N PRO A 61 5.92 -15.93 -0.07
CA PRO A 61 5.30 -14.90 0.76
C PRO A 61 6.25 -14.28 1.78
N ASN A 62 6.12 -12.98 2.00
CA ASN A 62 6.85 -12.21 3.02
C ASN A 62 8.39 -12.22 2.89
N ASN A 63 8.93 -12.38 1.67
CA ASN A 63 10.38 -12.40 1.43
C ASN A 63 10.97 -11.04 0.98
N ASN A 64 10.13 -10.01 0.78
CA ASN A 64 10.50 -8.68 0.31
C ASN A 64 11.24 -8.66 -1.05
N VAL A 65 10.84 -9.49 -2.02
CA VAL A 65 11.44 -9.54 -3.35
C VAL A 65 10.57 -8.74 -4.35
N PRO A 66 10.96 -7.52 -4.77
CA PRO A 66 10.11 -6.69 -5.64
C PRO A 66 9.94 -7.20 -7.08
N ALA A 67 10.63 -8.27 -7.45
CA ALA A 67 10.53 -8.88 -8.77
C ALA A 67 9.50 -10.02 -8.81
N GLU A 68 9.01 -10.47 -7.66
CA GLU A 68 7.91 -11.43 -7.53
C GLU A 68 6.57 -10.73 -7.72
N ASP A 69 5.56 -11.47 -8.17
CA ASP A 69 4.24 -10.93 -8.51
C ASP A 69 3.31 -10.77 -7.29
N ASP A 70 3.72 -11.31 -6.15
CA ASP A 70 3.03 -11.19 -4.87
C ASP A 70 3.37 -9.87 -4.14
N GLN A 71 4.25 -9.04 -4.71
CA GLN A 71 4.64 -7.73 -4.20
C GLN A 71 4.48 -6.63 -5.26
N ASP A 72 3.90 -5.50 -4.86
CA ASP A 72 3.80 -4.31 -5.70
C ASP A 72 4.04 -3.02 -4.89
N ALA A 73 4.43 -1.95 -5.58
CA ALA A 73 4.70 -0.66 -4.97
C ALA A 73 4.16 0.51 -5.81
N ALA A 74 3.51 1.45 -5.12
CA ALA A 74 3.01 2.69 -5.72
C ALA A 74 3.76 3.91 -5.17
N LEU A 75 4.20 4.79 -6.07
CA LEU A 75 4.78 6.08 -5.70
C LEU A 75 3.67 7.13 -5.53
N VAL A 76 3.57 7.70 -4.35
CA VAL A 76 2.70 8.83 -4.03
C VAL A 76 3.55 10.10 -3.97
N GLN A 77 3.30 11.04 -4.88
CA GLN A 77 3.89 12.37 -4.83
C GLN A 77 2.95 13.33 -4.11
N PRO A 78 3.26 13.78 -2.88
CA PRO A 78 2.46 14.81 -2.25
C PRO A 78 2.57 16.11 -3.07
N PRO A 79 1.49 16.92 -3.15
CA PRO A 79 1.55 18.20 -3.81
C PRO A 79 2.67 19.04 -3.21
N ARG A 80 3.46 19.70 -4.07
CA ARG A 80 4.48 20.63 -3.60
C ARG A 80 3.78 21.76 -2.85
N THR A 81 4.11 21.95 -1.59
CA THR A 81 3.70 23.15 -0.87
C THR A 81 4.39 24.34 -1.51
N LEU A 82 3.74 25.03 -2.44
CA LEU A 82 4.21 26.32 -2.93
C LEU A 82 4.05 27.31 -1.77
N SER A 83 5.16 27.72 -1.15
CA SER A 83 5.10 28.87 -0.24
C SER A 83 4.76 30.11 -1.07
N LYS A 84 3.92 31.01 -0.53
CA LYS A 84 3.56 32.29 -1.18
C LYS A 84 4.77 33.15 -1.61
N ARG A 85 5.99 32.82 -1.15
CA ARG A 85 7.24 33.49 -1.53
C ARG A 85 7.79 33.07 -2.90
N ALA A 86 7.25 32.03 -3.54
CA ALA A 86 7.72 31.56 -4.84
C ALA A 86 7.03 32.24 -6.04
N PHE A 87 6.02 33.09 -5.82
CA PHE A 87 5.29 33.79 -6.88
C PHE A 87 5.63 35.29 -6.93
N LEU A 88 6.92 35.62 -6.93
CA LEU A 88 7.44 36.94 -7.30
C LEU A 88 8.87 36.77 -7.86
N ALA A 89 8.96 36.26 -9.07
CA ALA A 89 10.08 36.54 -9.95
C ALA A 89 9.48 36.81 -11.34
N ARG A 90 9.74 38.03 -11.81
CA ARG A 90 9.40 38.52 -13.15
C ARG A 90 10.13 37.74 -14.22
#